data_AF-A0A2W4KL06-F1
#
_entry.id   AF-A0A2W4KL06-F1
#
_cell.length_a   1.000
_cell.length_b   1.000
_cell.length_c   1.000
_cell.angle_alpha   90.00
_cell.angle_beta   90.00
_cell.angle_gamma   90.00
#
_symmetry.space_group_name_H-M   'P 1'
#
loop_
_entity.id
_entity.type
_entity.pdbx_description
1 polymer ?
#
loop_
_entity_poly.entity_id
_entity_poly.type
_entity_poly.pdbx_seq_one_letter_code
_entity_poly.pdbx_strand_id
1 'polypeptide(L)'
;MKVTLDITKLLEDGKISKEEYQKIYDLSHKQGIGILPNLLVSLGCLLVSLGLISLAPSFDLALALSIISILIGFYIREKLFENWGILASVFIILGSIFASGTYIGFLNKYVSLTEPYIYFTFGSITLFLGIMSYFARSSLLSAFSSLSICSLVGAGTGYTFASYYFFVKKPLLTIIVYFPLALLSYFLSKRVNSENEKLLTIFSNISLFMVNIAFWIGSLWGNGFSRYSRENPDFWKDIVLGAPGFSLIWLIFLLVLILFGVKQNRRFFINMGITFLSIHIYTQYFEAFGADSLSIIISGIFAIVIAIVLWKYNKKNNI
;
A
#
# COMPACT_ATOMS: atom_id res chain seq x y z
N MET A 1 -3.43 20.03 6.30
CA MET A 1 -4.40 19.43 7.25
C MET A 1 -5.80 19.64 6.65
N LYS A 2 -6.58 18.59 6.40
CA LYS A 2 -7.96 18.73 5.91
C LYS A 2 -8.86 18.78 7.14
N VAL A 3 -9.57 19.89 7.33
CA VAL A 3 -10.53 20.05 8.43
C VAL A 3 -11.89 19.61 7.90
N THR A 4 -12.47 18.58 8.49
CA THR A 4 -13.84 18.13 8.20
C THR A 4 -14.76 18.74 9.23
N LEU A 5 -15.69 19.57 8.77
CA LEU A 5 -16.70 20.23 9.61
C LEU A 5 -18.07 19.72 9.17
N ASP A 6 -18.90 19.34 10.14
CA ASP A 6 -20.31 19.09 9.91
C ASP A 6 -21.04 20.44 9.92
N ILE A 7 -21.26 20.99 8.72
CA ILE A 7 -21.85 22.32 8.55
C ILE A 7 -23.32 22.37 8.99
N THR A 8 -24.02 21.23 8.97
CA THR A 8 -25.40 21.13 9.47
C THR A 8 -25.38 21.25 10.99
N LYS A 9 -24.50 20.50 11.65
CA LYS A 9 -24.34 20.58 13.10
C LYS A 9 -23.85 21.96 13.55
N LEU A 10 -22.96 22.61 12.79
CA LEU A 10 -22.53 23.98 13.10
C LEU A 10 -23.66 25.00 12.98
N LEU A 11 -24.61 24.79 12.05
CA LEU A 11 -25.80 25.63 11.91
C LEU A 11 -26.78 25.38 13.08
N GLU A 12 -26.99 24.11 13.44
CA GLU A 12 -27.84 23.71 14.59
C GLU A 12 -27.28 24.23 15.92
N ASP A 13 -25.96 24.15 16.11
CA ASP A 13 -25.24 24.65 17.29
C ASP A 13 -25.10 26.19 17.28
N GLY A 14 -25.64 26.89 16.28
CA GLY A 14 -25.59 28.35 16.13
C GLY A 14 -24.19 28.92 15.93
N LYS A 15 -23.23 28.09 15.51
CA LYS A 15 -21.83 28.48 15.28
C LYS A 15 -21.60 29.18 13.95
N ILE A 16 -22.53 29.01 13.00
CA ILE A 16 -22.53 29.70 11.71
C ILE A 16 -23.94 30.23 11.39
N SER A 17 -24.01 31.30 10.61
CA SER A 17 -25.27 31.86 10.13
C SER A 17 -25.85 31.05 8.95
N LYS A 18 -27.14 31.24 8.65
CA LYS A 18 -27.78 30.63 7.46
C LYS A 18 -27.13 31.08 6.15
N GLU A 19 -26.66 32.32 6.07
CA GLU A 19 -25.97 32.86 4.89
C GLU A 19 -24.59 32.22 4.69
N GLU A 20 -23.84 32.02 5.77
CA GLU A 20 -22.56 31.30 5.73
C GLU A 20 -22.76 29.82 5.41
N TYR A 21 -23.79 29.19 5.97
CA TYR A 21 -24.18 27.82 5.60
C TYR A 21 -24.44 27.74 4.10
N GLN A 22 -25.25 28.64 3.54
CA GLN A 22 -25.59 28.62 2.12
C GLN A 22 -24.34 28.85 1.24
N LYS A 23 -23.48 29.79 1.63
CA LYS A 23 -22.22 30.06 0.91
C LYS A 23 -21.28 28.84 0.90
N ILE A 24 -21.12 28.17 2.04
CA ILE A 24 -20.28 26.97 2.15
C ILE A 24 -20.92 25.79 1.42
N TYR A 25 -22.25 25.65 1.53
CA TYR A 25 -23.04 24.64 0.85
C TYR A 25 -22.89 24.78 -0.67
N ASP A 26 -23.07 25.97 -1.22
CA ASP A 26 -22.94 26.24 -2.66
C ASP A 26 -21.51 25.99 -3.18
N LEU A 27 -20.48 26.32 -2.38
CA LEU A 27 -19.09 25.98 -2.69
C LEU A 27 -18.85 24.47 -2.71
N SER A 28 -19.52 23.72 -1.81
CA SER A 28 -19.43 22.25 -1.76
C SER A 28 -20.21 21.57 -2.88
N HIS A 29 -21.37 22.11 -3.27
CA HIS A 29 -22.26 21.52 -4.26
C HIS A 29 -21.66 21.58 -5.67
N LYS A 30 -20.91 22.65 -5.98
CA LYS A 30 -20.12 22.76 -7.21
C LYS A 30 -19.07 21.65 -7.36
N GLN A 31 -18.65 20.99 -6.28
CA GLN A 31 -17.69 19.87 -6.33
C GLN A 31 -18.36 18.48 -6.48
N GLY A 32 -19.67 18.36 -6.22
CA GLY A 32 -20.34 17.06 -6.08
C GLY A 32 -21.13 16.56 -7.30
N ILE A 33 -21.59 17.46 -8.17
CA ILE A 33 -22.61 17.16 -9.22
C ILE A 33 -22.10 16.17 -10.29
N GLY A 34 -20.79 16.00 -10.45
CA GLY A 34 -20.20 15.05 -11.40
C GLY A 34 -19.93 13.64 -10.85
N ILE A 35 -19.97 13.41 -9.53
CA ILE A 35 -19.40 12.18 -8.94
C ILE A 35 -20.16 10.93 -9.38
N LEU A 36 -21.48 10.92 -9.22
CA LEU A 36 -22.30 9.74 -9.52
C LEU A 36 -22.27 9.36 -11.01
N PRO A 37 -22.44 10.29 -11.98
CA PRO A 37 -22.26 9.98 -13.40
C PRO A 37 -20.86 9.44 -13.72
N ASN A 38 -19.80 10.03 -13.16
CA ASN A 38 -18.43 9.55 -13.36
C ASN A 38 -18.27 8.10 -12.89
N LEU A 39 -18.80 7.76 -11.72
CA LEU A 39 -18.73 6.42 -11.16
C LEU A 39 -19.55 5.41 -11.97
N LEU A 40 -20.79 5.76 -12.34
CA LEU A 40 -21.65 4.88 -13.13
C LEU A 40 -21.06 4.58 -14.51
N VAL A 41 -20.55 5.61 -15.20
CA VAL A 41 -19.88 5.43 -16.50
C VAL A 41 -18.60 4.61 -16.34
N SER A 42 -17.79 4.89 -15.31
CA SER A 42 -16.59 4.09 -15.01
C SER A 42 -16.92 2.63 -14.81
N LEU A 43 -17.92 2.33 -13.98
CA LEU A 43 -18.38 0.97 -13.70
C LEU A 43 -18.94 0.30 -14.96
N GLY A 44 -19.76 1.02 -15.75
CA GLY A 44 -20.28 0.52 -17.02
C GLY A 44 -19.16 0.14 -17.99
N CYS A 45 -18.17 1.01 -18.19
CA CYS A 45 -17.03 0.73 -19.05
C CYS A 45 -16.20 -0.46 -18.54
N LEU A 46 -16.04 -0.61 -17.22
CA LEU A 46 -15.36 -1.76 -16.63
C LEU A 46 -16.13 -3.06 -16.88
N LEU A 47 -17.44 -3.07 -16.66
CA LEU A 47 -18.27 -4.25 -16.89
C LEU A 47 -18.30 -4.66 -18.36
N VAL A 48 -18.38 -3.70 -19.28
CA VAL A 48 -18.26 -3.97 -20.73
C VAL A 48 -16.90 -4.57 -21.06
N SER A 49 -15.81 -4.01 -20.53
CA SER A 49 -14.46 -4.53 -20.77
C SER A 49 -14.30 -5.95 -20.23
N LEU A 50 -14.79 -6.22 -19.02
CA LEU A 50 -14.78 -7.55 -18.41
C LEU A 50 -15.65 -8.54 -19.22
N GLY A 51 -16.82 -8.10 -19.69
CA GLY A 51 -17.70 -8.89 -20.55
C GLY A 51 -17.03 -9.28 -21.87
N LEU A 52 -16.35 -8.34 -22.53
CA LEU A 52 -15.59 -8.60 -23.76
C LEU A 52 -14.45 -9.59 -23.53
N ILE A 53 -13.68 -9.43 -22.45
CA ILE A 53 -12.61 -10.36 -22.08
C ILE A 53 -13.20 -11.74 -21.75
N SER A 54 -14.36 -11.81 -21.11
CA SER A 54 -15.04 -13.08 -20.81
C SER A 54 -15.57 -13.78 -22.06
N LEU A 55 -16.03 -13.04 -23.07
CA LEU A 55 -16.53 -13.60 -24.33
C LEU A 55 -15.40 -14.10 -25.24
N ALA A 56 -14.27 -13.39 -25.27
CA ALA A 56 -13.10 -13.76 -26.04
C ALA A 56 -11.83 -13.72 -25.17
N PRO A 57 -11.61 -14.72 -24.31
CA PRO A 57 -10.48 -14.74 -23.37
C PRO A 57 -9.14 -14.74 -24.09
N SER A 58 -8.54 -13.55 -24.21
CA SER A 58 -7.24 -13.36 -24.84
C SER A 58 -6.46 -12.23 -24.16
N PHE A 59 -5.17 -12.49 -23.91
CA PHE A 59 -4.27 -11.47 -23.35
C PHE A 59 -4.07 -10.30 -24.32
N ASP A 60 -4.12 -10.56 -25.62
CA ASP A 60 -3.99 -9.54 -26.67
C ASP A 60 -5.16 -8.54 -26.62
N LEU A 61 -6.40 -9.02 -26.52
CA LEU A 61 -7.58 -8.16 -26.36
C LEU A 61 -7.52 -7.38 -25.05
N ALA A 62 -7.19 -8.05 -23.94
CA ALA A 62 -7.14 -7.42 -22.63
C ALA A 62 -6.05 -6.32 -22.56
N LEU A 63 -4.89 -6.54 -23.19
CA LEU A 63 -3.84 -5.54 -23.30
C LEU A 63 -4.29 -4.36 -24.18
N ALA A 64 -4.91 -4.63 -25.33
CA ALA A 64 -5.44 -3.58 -26.21
C ALA A 64 -6.48 -2.70 -25.49
N LEU A 65 -7.44 -3.31 -24.78
CA LEU A 65 -8.44 -2.58 -23.99
C LEU A 65 -7.81 -1.75 -22.86
N SER A 66 -6.73 -2.26 -22.25
CA SER A 66 -5.98 -1.53 -21.22
C SER A 66 -5.29 -0.29 -21.79
N ILE A 67 -4.65 -0.41 -22.95
CA ILE A 67 -4.01 0.72 -23.65
C ILE A 67 -5.06 1.75 -24.07
N ILE A 68 -6.16 1.32 -24.69
CA ILE A 68 -7.27 2.19 -25.09
C ILE A 68 -7.82 2.94 -23.87
N SER A 69 -8.01 2.24 -22.74
CA SER A 69 -8.45 2.85 -21.48
C SER A 69 -7.50 3.95 -21.01
N ILE A 70 -6.19 3.71 -21.01
CA ILE A 70 -5.19 4.72 -20.63
C ILE A 70 -5.27 5.94 -21.56
N LEU A 71 -5.32 5.72 -22.88
CA LEU A 71 -5.37 6.80 -23.87
C LEU A 71 -6.64 7.64 -23.73
N ILE A 72 -7.81 7.00 -23.60
CA ILE A 72 -9.08 7.68 -23.34
C ILE A 72 -9.01 8.45 -22.02
N GLY A 73 -8.45 7.85 -20.98
CA GLY A 73 -8.29 8.49 -19.68
C GLY A 73 -7.46 9.77 -19.75
N PHE A 74 -6.32 9.76 -20.45
CA PHE A 74 -5.52 10.97 -20.69
C PHE A 74 -6.26 11.98 -21.56
N TYR A 75 -6.97 11.55 -22.61
CA TYR A 75 -7.76 12.44 -23.44
C TYR A 75 -8.84 13.18 -22.64
N ILE A 76 -9.62 12.45 -21.83
CA ILE A 76 -10.64 13.04 -20.94
C ILE A 76 -9.98 13.98 -19.94
N ARG A 77 -8.80 13.64 -19.41
CA ARG A 77 -8.09 14.52 -18.47
C ARG A 77 -7.66 15.84 -19.10
N GLU A 78 -7.18 15.84 -20.35
CA GLU A 78 -6.70 17.06 -20.98
C GLU A 78 -7.83 17.93 -21.54
N LYS A 79 -8.99 17.34 -21.89
CA LYS A 79 -10.09 18.06 -22.58
C LYS A 79 -11.36 18.24 -21.75
N LEU A 80 -11.61 17.37 -20.79
CA LEU A 80 -12.92 17.22 -20.12
C LEU A 80 -12.81 17.12 -18.59
N PHE A 81 -11.68 17.53 -18.01
CA PHE A 81 -11.39 17.32 -16.58
C PHE A 81 -12.42 17.90 -15.63
N GLU A 82 -12.95 19.09 -15.93
CA GLU A 82 -13.88 19.81 -15.04
C GLU A 82 -15.11 18.96 -14.69
N ASN A 83 -15.62 18.20 -15.66
CA ASN A 83 -16.81 17.38 -15.48
C ASN A 83 -16.50 15.88 -15.32
N TRP A 84 -15.36 15.40 -15.86
CA TRP A 84 -15.05 13.97 -15.98
C TRP A 84 -13.69 13.56 -15.37
N GLY A 85 -13.15 14.37 -14.47
CA GLY A 85 -11.82 14.11 -13.87
C GLY A 85 -11.72 12.80 -13.10
N ILE A 86 -12.81 12.34 -12.46
CA ILE A 86 -12.84 11.05 -11.75
C ILE A 86 -12.78 9.91 -12.76
N LEU A 87 -13.60 9.95 -13.82
CA LEU A 87 -13.62 8.97 -14.90
C LEU A 87 -12.24 8.85 -15.56
N ALA A 88 -11.61 9.99 -15.89
CA ALA A 88 -10.24 10.03 -16.40
C ALA A 88 -9.25 9.30 -15.47
N SER A 89 -9.33 9.58 -14.17
CA SER A 89 -8.46 8.95 -13.17
C SER A 89 -8.69 7.45 -13.08
N VAL A 90 -9.95 7.00 -13.10
CA VAL A 90 -10.30 5.57 -13.05
C VAL A 90 -9.76 4.84 -14.29
N PHE A 91 -9.94 5.40 -15.48
CA PHE A 91 -9.43 4.82 -16.72
C PHE A 91 -7.90 4.69 -16.74
N ILE A 92 -7.17 5.74 -16.33
CA ILE A 92 -5.70 5.68 -16.29
C ILE A 92 -5.23 4.67 -15.25
N ILE A 93 -5.80 4.69 -14.04
CA ILE A 93 -5.39 3.81 -12.94
C ILE A 93 -5.68 2.35 -13.28
N LEU A 94 -6.93 2.03 -13.63
CA LEU A 94 -7.32 0.65 -13.91
C LEU A 94 -6.66 0.17 -15.19
N GLY A 95 -6.63 0.98 -16.25
CA GLY A 95 -5.91 0.64 -17.47
C GLY A 95 -4.43 0.31 -17.21
N SER A 96 -3.75 1.06 -16.34
CA SER A 96 -2.34 0.77 -15.96
C SER A 96 -2.20 -0.53 -15.17
N ILE A 97 -3.10 -0.79 -14.22
CA ILE A 97 -3.08 -2.03 -13.42
C ILE A 97 -3.40 -3.26 -14.30
N PHE A 98 -4.42 -3.17 -15.16
CA PHE A 98 -4.78 -4.22 -16.09
C PHE A 98 -3.68 -4.46 -17.14
N ALA A 99 -3.07 -3.41 -17.69
CA ALA A 99 -1.92 -3.53 -18.59
C ALA A 99 -0.77 -4.30 -17.92
N SER A 100 -0.49 -4.02 -16.65
CA SER A 100 0.54 -4.71 -15.88
C SER A 100 0.23 -6.21 -15.70
N GLY A 101 -1.01 -6.56 -15.33
CA GLY A 101 -1.42 -7.96 -15.16
C GLY A 101 -1.46 -8.75 -16.48
N THR A 102 -1.98 -8.13 -17.54
CA THR A 102 -2.06 -8.74 -18.88
C THR A 102 -0.69 -8.92 -19.52
N TYR A 103 0.25 -8.01 -19.27
CA TYR A 103 1.63 -8.13 -19.72
C TYR A 103 2.33 -9.37 -19.14
N ILE A 104 2.09 -9.71 -17.86
CA ILE A 104 2.59 -10.95 -17.26
C ILE A 104 2.04 -12.17 -18.00
N GLY A 105 0.72 -12.20 -18.24
CA GLY A 105 0.06 -13.31 -18.96
C GLY A 105 0.53 -13.44 -20.41
N PHE A 106 0.71 -12.32 -21.11
CA PHE A 106 1.25 -12.25 -22.46
C PHE A 106 2.65 -12.85 -22.53
N LEU A 107 3.58 -12.42 -21.66
CA LEU A 107 4.94 -12.95 -21.65
C LEU A 107 4.99 -14.44 -21.27
N ASN A 108 4.15 -14.88 -20.33
CA ASN A 108 4.05 -16.29 -19.98
C ASN A 108 3.63 -17.16 -21.18
N LYS A 109 2.71 -16.66 -22.00
CA LYS A 109 2.22 -17.38 -23.19
C LYS A 109 3.26 -17.47 -24.30
N TYR A 110 3.99 -16.39 -24.59
CA TYR A 110 4.81 -16.29 -25.81
C TYR A 110 6.32 -16.48 -25.59
N VAL A 111 6.84 -16.18 -24.41
CA VAL A 111 8.30 -16.16 -24.15
C VAL A 111 8.74 -17.30 -23.22
N SER A 112 7.79 -17.95 -22.52
CA SER A 112 8.06 -18.88 -21.40
C SER A 112 8.87 -18.20 -20.29
N LEU A 113 8.21 -17.87 -19.17
CA LEU A 113 8.84 -17.12 -18.08
C LEU A 113 9.91 -17.96 -17.35
N THR A 114 11.14 -17.93 -17.84
CA THR A 114 12.33 -18.35 -17.07
C THR A 114 12.70 -17.27 -16.05
N GLU A 115 13.47 -17.63 -15.02
CA GLU A 115 13.82 -16.72 -13.92
C GLU A 115 14.30 -15.32 -14.37
N PRO A 116 15.21 -15.17 -15.35
CA PRO A 116 15.65 -13.84 -15.81
C PRO A 116 14.51 -12.97 -16.35
N TYR A 117 13.57 -13.57 -17.08
CA TYR A 117 12.43 -12.84 -17.66
C TYR A 117 11.42 -12.43 -16.59
N ILE A 118 11.30 -13.15 -15.48
CA ILE A 118 10.45 -12.76 -14.35
C ILE A 118 10.95 -11.45 -13.74
N TYR A 119 12.26 -11.34 -13.46
CA TYR A 119 12.85 -10.11 -12.92
C TYR A 119 12.70 -8.95 -13.91
N PHE A 120 12.94 -9.18 -15.20
CA PHE A 120 12.72 -8.16 -16.23
C PHE A 120 11.26 -7.70 -16.28
N THR A 121 10.31 -8.63 -16.23
CA THR A 121 8.86 -8.33 -16.28
C THR A 121 8.41 -7.48 -15.10
N PHE A 122 8.76 -7.87 -13.87
CA PHE A 122 8.36 -7.09 -12.69
C PHE A 122 9.13 -5.76 -12.59
N GLY A 123 10.36 -5.71 -13.11
CA GLY A 123 11.13 -4.47 -13.25
C GLY A 123 10.46 -3.49 -14.20
N SER A 124 10.04 -3.95 -15.38
CA SER A 124 9.35 -3.10 -16.36
C SER A 124 7.97 -2.66 -15.87
N ILE A 125 7.21 -3.52 -15.18
CA ILE A 125 5.95 -3.15 -14.52
C ILE A 125 6.17 -2.08 -13.46
N THR A 126 7.19 -2.23 -12.62
CA THR A 126 7.54 -1.25 -11.59
C THR A 126 7.80 0.12 -12.19
N LEU A 127 8.61 0.17 -13.25
CA LEU A 127 8.92 1.40 -13.97
C LEU A 127 7.69 1.98 -14.64
N PHE A 128 6.89 1.15 -15.32
CA PHE A 128 5.66 1.57 -15.97
C PHE A 128 4.68 2.20 -14.98
N LEU A 129 4.40 1.54 -13.85
CA LEU A 129 3.51 2.07 -12.81
C LEU A 129 4.08 3.33 -12.17
N GLY A 130 5.41 3.45 -12.02
CA GLY A 130 6.06 4.65 -11.51
C GLY A 130 5.94 5.84 -12.47
N ILE A 131 6.15 5.60 -13.77
CA ILE A 131 5.96 6.60 -14.83
C ILE A 131 4.49 7.02 -14.92
N MET A 132 3.56 6.06 -14.88
CA MET A 132 2.13 6.35 -14.86
C MET A 132 1.68 7.05 -13.59
N SER A 133 2.28 6.75 -12.43
CA SER A 133 2.05 7.51 -11.20
C SER A 133 2.40 8.99 -11.38
N TYR A 134 3.56 9.29 -11.96
CA TYR A 134 3.98 10.65 -12.25
C TYR A 134 3.03 11.37 -13.22
N PHE A 135 2.80 10.77 -14.39
CA PHE A 135 1.94 11.39 -15.40
C PHE A 135 0.50 11.52 -14.93
N ALA A 136 -0.08 10.49 -14.30
CA ALA A 136 -1.44 10.49 -13.81
C ALA A 136 -1.63 11.27 -12.49
N ARG A 137 -0.54 11.69 -11.84
CA ARG A 137 -0.53 12.28 -10.49
C ARG A 137 -1.22 11.36 -9.46
N SER A 138 -1.02 10.05 -9.60
CA SER A 138 -1.76 9.04 -8.84
C SER A 138 -0.91 8.41 -7.74
N SER A 139 -1.22 8.78 -6.49
CA SER A 139 -0.62 8.16 -5.30
C SER A 139 -0.86 6.64 -5.25
N LEU A 140 -1.98 6.17 -5.79
CA LEU A 140 -2.29 4.74 -5.83
C LEU A 140 -1.34 3.97 -6.76
N LEU A 141 -1.07 4.51 -7.96
CA LEU A 141 -0.08 3.91 -8.86
C LEU A 141 1.33 3.98 -8.27
N SER A 142 1.64 5.04 -7.52
CA SER A 142 2.91 5.13 -6.77
C SER A 142 3.04 4.02 -5.74
N ALA A 143 1.96 3.72 -5.01
CA ALA A 143 1.92 2.62 -4.06
C ALA A 143 2.10 1.27 -4.75
N PHE A 144 1.40 1.03 -5.87
CA PHE A 144 1.53 -0.21 -6.63
C PHE A 144 2.91 -0.39 -7.27
N SER A 145 3.55 0.70 -7.74
CA SER A 145 4.93 0.69 -8.21
C SER A 145 5.90 0.27 -7.09
N SER A 146 5.71 0.77 -5.87
CA SER A 146 6.49 0.30 -4.72
C SER A 146 6.22 -1.17 -4.42
N LEU A 147 4.96 -1.62 -4.41
CA LEU A 147 4.60 -3.01 -4.14
C LEU A 147 5.10 -4.00 -5.20
N SER A 148 5.17 -3.61 -6.49
CA SER A 148 5.64 -4.51 -7.55
C SER A 148 7.11 -4.89 -7.41
N ILE A 149 7.89 -4.11 -6.66
CA ILE A 149 9.27 -4.46 -6.30
C ILE A 149 9.32 -5.71 -5.41
N CYS A 150 8.24 -6.06 -4.70
CA CYS A 150 8.19 -7.26 -3.85
C CYS A 150 8.54 -8.51 -4.63
N SER A 151 7.98 -8.64 -5.83
CA SER A 151 8.22 -9.78 -6.72
C SER A 151 9.68 -9.90 -7.14
N LEU A 152 10.43 -8.78 -7.17
CA LEU A 152 11.87 -8.76 -7.49
C LEU A 152 12.74 -9.23 -6.33
N VAL A 153 12.28 -9.08 -5.09
CA VAL A 153 13.04 -9.44 -3.88
C VAL A 153 12.55 -10.75 -3.24
N GLY A 154 11.64 -11.46 -3.90
CA GLY A 154 11.12 -12.75 -3.46
C GLY A 154 10.02 -12.64 -2.41
N ALA A 155 9.30 -11.53 -2.36
CA ALA A 155 8.08 -11.35 -1.58
C ALA A 155 6.85 -11.43 -2.48
N GLY A 156 5.75 -11.96 -1.96
CA GLY A 156 4.52 -12.13 -2.73
C GLY A 156 3.38 -12.70 -1.92
N THR A 157 2.30 -13.04 -2.61
CA THR A 157 1.11 -13.66 -2.04
C THR A 157 0.95 -15.07 -2.57
N GLY A 158 0.50 -15.98 -1.73
CA GLY A 158 0.16 -17.34 -2.09
C GLY A 158 -1.25 -17.70 -1.64
N TYR A 159 -1.78 -18.77 -2.24
CA TYR A 159 -3.05 -19.36 -1.86
C TYR A 159 -2.82 -20.85 -1.63
N THR A 160 -3.23 -21.36 -0.47
CA THR A 160 -3.22 -22.79 -0.17
C THR A 160 -4.36 -23.12 0.77
N PHE A 161 -5.05 -24.24 0.57
CA PHE A 161 -6.14 -24.71 1.44
C PHE A 161 -7.13 -23.61 1.89
N ALA A 162 -7.73 -22.88 0.94
CA ALA A 162 -8.67 -21.79 1.24
C ALA A 162 -8.09 -20.64 2.09
N SER A 163 -6.76 -20.54 2.18
CA SER A 163 -6.05 -19.52 2.95
C SER A 163 -5.16 -18.69 2.03
N TYR A 164 -5.26 -17.37 2.15
CA TYR A 164 -4.34 -16.42 1.53
C TYR A 164 -3.23 -16.10 2.51
N TYR A 165 -1.99 -16.18 2.05
CA TYR A 165 -0.84 -15.81 2.86
C TYR A 165 0.08 -14.88 2.10
N PHE A 166 0.71 -13.99 2.84
CA PHE A 166 1.79 -13.15 2.36
C PHE A 166 3.12 -13.79 2.79
N PHE A 167 4.09 -13.87 1.89
CA PHE A 167 5.39 -14.48 2.18
C PHE A 167 6.54 -13.56 1.77
N VAL A 168 7.66 -13.65 2.50
CA VAL A 168 8.93 -13.01 2.14
C VAL A 168 10.01 -14.08 2.18
N LYS A 169 10.46 -14.56 1.01
CA LYS A 169 11.44 -15.64 0.93
C LYS A 169 12.83 -15.19 1.42
N LYS A 170 13.16 -13.91 1.24
CA LYS A 170 14.45 -13.30 1.56
C LYS A 170 14.26 -12.00 2.38
N PRO A 171 13.93 -12.09 3.68
CA PRO A 171 13.69 -10.93 4.55
C PRO A 171 14.80 -9.88 4.53
N LEU A 172 16.06 -10.28 4.67
CA LEU A 172 17.22 -9.38 4.69
C LEU A 172 17.37 -8.64 3.36
N LEU A 173 17.24 -9.34 2.22
CA LEU A 173 17.30 -8.71 0.90
C LEU A 173 16.18 -7.69 0.74
N THR A 174 14.98 -8.04 1.21
CA THR A 174 13.82 -7.13 1.19
C THR A 174 14.10 -5.87 1.99
N ILE A 175 14.70 -5.98 3.19
CA ILE A 175 15.10 -4.82 4.00
C ILE A 175 16.18 -3.99 3.30
N ILE A 176 17.23 -4.64 2.79
CA ILE A 176 18.36 -3.97 2.12
C ILE A 176 17.90 -3.21 0.87
N VAL A 177 16.87 -3.67 0.16
CA VAL A 177 16.32 -2.97 -1.00
C VAL A 177 15.32 -1.88 -0.59
N TYR A 178 14.34 -2.21 0.24
CA TYR A 178 13.26 -1.28 0.56
C TYR A 178 13.66 -0.16 1.53
N PHE A 179 14.61 -0.40 2.43
CA PHE A 179 15.01 0.64 3.38
C PHE A 179 15.73 1.82 2.70
N PRO A 180 16.73 1.62 1.82
CA PRO A 180 17.29 2.69 1.01
C PRO A 180 16.25 3.35 0.11
N LEU A 181 15.35 2.59 -0.54
CA LEU A 181 14.28 3.16 -1.36
C LEU A 181 13.35 4.07 -0.54
N ALA A 182 12.97 3.63 0.67
CA ALA A 182 12.16 4.43 1.58
C ALA A 182 12.85 5.74 1.94
N LEU A 183 14.14 5.69 2.30
CA LEU A 183 14.93 6.87 2.65
C LEU A 183 15.13 7.81 1.45
N LEU A 184 15.56 7.28 0.31
CA LEU A 184 15.81 8.06 -0.91
C LEU A 184 14.54 8.77 -1.37
N SER A 185 13.41 8.06 -1.47
CA SER A 185 12.14 8.67 -1.84
C SER A 185 11.67 9.70 -0.82
N TYR A 186 11.90 9.50 0.48
CA TYR A 186 11.59 10.47 1.52
C TYR A 186 12.45 11.75 1.43
N PHE A 187 13.74 11.62 1.16
CA PHE A 187 14.60 12.79 1.02
C PHE A 187 14.37 13.53 -0.30
N LEU A 188 14.08 12.79 -1.38
CA LEU A 188 13.68 13.38 -2.66
C LEU A 188 12.33 14.09 -2.56
N SER A 189 11.38 13.58 -1.77
CA SER A 189 10.07 14.22 -1.62
C SER A 189 10.18 15.64 -1.06
N LYS A 190 11.21 15.93 -0.26
CA LYS A 190 11.50 17.27 0.28
C LYS A 190 12.10 18.26 -0.73
N ARG A 191 12.50 17.79 -1.92
CA ARG A 191 13.21 18.59 -2.95
C ARG A 191 12.37 18.83 -4.21
N VAL A 192 11.13 18.34 -4.24
CA VAL A 192 10.24 18.44 -5.40
C VAL A 192 9.02 19.32 -5.08
N ASN A 193 8.24 19.64 -6.11
CA ASN A 193 6.98 20.36 -5.93
C ASN A 193 5.95 19.54 -5.11
N SER A 194 4.92 20.21 -4.60
CA SER A 194 3.91 19.58 -3.72
C SER A 194 3.16 18.40 -4.36
N GLU A 195 3.01 18.40 -5.69
CA GLU A 195 2.35 17.32 -6.42
C GLU A 195 3.19 16.03 -6.40
N ASN A 196 4.49 16.15 -6.71
CA ASN A 196 5.42 15.02 -6.71
C ASN A 196 5.85 14.62 -5.30
N GLU A 197 5.85 15.55 -4.33
CA GLU A 197 6.11 15.28 -2.92
C GLU A 197 5.16 14.19 -2.42
N LYS A 198 3.86 14.31 -2.75
CA LYS A 198 2.85 13.33 -2.33
C LYS A 198 3.13 11.95 -2.89
N LEU A 199 3.50 11.84 -4.17
CA LEU A 199 3.79 10.56 -4.82
C LEU A 199 5.00 9.88 -4.15
N LEU A 200 6.11 10.62 -4.01
CA LEU A 200 7.33 10.11 -3.39
C LEU A 200 7.14 9.78 -1.90
N THR A 201 6.33 10.55 -1.18
CA THR A 201 5.98 10.26 0.22
C THR A 201 5.20 8.96 0.32
N ILE A 202 4.23 8.71 -0.57
CA ILE A 202 3.48 7.46 -0.57
C ILE A 202 4.38 6.29 -0.95
N PHE A 203 5.23 6.43 -1.97
CA PHE A 203 6.22 5.41 -2.33
C PHE A 203 7.14 5.07 -1.15
N SER A 204 7.66 6.09 -0.46
CA SER A 204 8.50 5.94 0.72
C SER A 204 7.78 5.20 1.85
N ASN A 205 6.53 5.58 2.12
CA ASN A 205 5.69 4.99 3.16
C ASN A 205 5.40 3.50 2.89
N ILE A 206 5.09 3.14 1.64
CA ILE A 206 4.87 1.74 1.26
C ILE A 206 6.18 0.95 1.31
N SER A 207 7.30 1.55 0.91
CA SER A 207 8.61 0.92 1.05
C SER A 207 8.95 0.63 2.52
N LEU A 208 8.70 1.59 3.42
CA LEU A 208 8.91 1.41 4.86
C LEU A 208 7.95 0.39 5.48
N PHE A 209 6.71 0.31 4.99
CA PHE A 209 5.79 -0.76 5.33
C PHE A 209 6.39 -2.12 4.96
N MET A 210 6.93 -2.26 3.75
CA MET A 210 7.59 -3.49 3.30
C MET A 210 8.81 -3.88 4.13
N VAL A 211 9.60 -2.90 4.61
CA VAL A 211 10.69 -3.14 5.57
C VAL A 211 10.17 -3.79 6.86
N ASN A 212 9.06 -3.28 7.41
CA ASN A 212 8.46 -3.84 8.62
C ASN A 212 7.91 -5.25 8.39
N ILE A 213 7.27 -5.49 7.24
CA ILE A 213 6.80 -6.83 6.88
C ILE A 213 7.97 -7.81 6.76
N ALA A 214 9.08 -7.40 6.15
CA ALA A 214 10.27 -8.23 6.06
C ALA A 214 10.87 -8.52 7.45
N PHE A 215 10.96 -7.53 8.33
CA PHE A 215 11.36 -7.76 9.72
C PHE A 215 10.43 -8.71 10.45
N TRP A 216 9.11 -8.59 10.25
CA TRP A 216 8.14 -9.46 10.89
C TRP A 216 8.33 -10.93 10.50
N ILE A 217 8.35 -11.21 9.19
CA ILE A 217 8.59 -12.56 8.67
C ILE A 217 9.98 -13.06 9.11
N GLY A 218 11.01 -12.20 9.04
CA GLY A 218 12.36 -12.53 9.50
C GLY A 218 12.44 -12.83 11.00
N SER A 219 11.62 -12.19 11.84
CA SER A 219 11.60 -12.41 13.29
C SER A 219 11.00 -13.75 13.69
N LEU A 220 10.26 -14.40 12.79
CA LEU A 220 9.67 -15.73 12.97
C LEU A 220 10.61 -16.82 12.45
N TRP A 221 11.15 -16.64 11.24
CA TRP A 221 11.83 -17.73 10.53
C TRP A 221 13.30 -17.45 10.18
N GLY A 222 13.82 -16.28 10.55
CA GLY A 222 15.15 -15.81 10.12
C GLY A 222 15.18 -15.46 8.63
N ASN A 223 16.39 -15.28 8.07
CA ASN A 223 16.50 -14.91 6.65
C ASN A 223 16.25 -16.09 5.69
N GLY A 224 16.28 -17.32 6.20
CA GLY A 224 16.15 -18.55 5.44
C GLY A 224 14.73 -19.10 5.50
N PHE A 225 13.77 -18.47 4.82
CA PHE A 225 12.47 -19.11 4.56
C PHE A 225 12.61 -20.35 3.62
N SER A 226 13.84 -20.73 3.24
CA SER A 226 14.14 -21.94 2.47
C SER A 226 13.94 -23.25 3.23
N ARG A 227 13.70 -23.24 4.55
CA ARG A 227 13.47 -24.49 5.31
C ARG A 227 12.23 -25.27 4.84
N TYR A 228 11.31 -24.62 4.11
CA TYR A 228 10.16 -25.23 3.44
C TYR A 228 10.29 -25.34 1.90
N SER A 229 11.36 -24.80 1.31
CA SER A 229 11.60 -24.90 -0.13
C SER A 229 12.48 -26.11 -0.42
N ARG A 230 11.88 -27.16 -0.99
CA ARG A 230 12.56 -28.38 -1.45
C ARG A 230 13.67 -28.13 -2.50
N GLU A 231 13.79 -26.91 -3.02
CA GLU A 231 14.48 -26.65 -4.29
C GLU A 231 15.93 -26.18 -4.20
N ASN A 232 16.50 -25.85 -3.03
CA ASN A 232 17.97 -25.76 -2.85
C ASN A 232 18.31 -25.32 -1.41
N PRO A 233 18.81 -26.21 -0.53
CA PRO A 233 19.14 -25.87 0.86
C PRO A 233 20.43 -25.03 1.02
N ASP A 234 21.22 -24.83 -0.05
CA ASP A 234 22.64 -24.47 0.11
C ASP A 234 23.06 -23.08 -0.40
N PHE A 235 22.19 -22.29 -1.08
CA PHE A 235 22.65 -21.04 -1.71
C PHE A 235 22.90 -19.87 -0.72
N TRP A 236 22.46 -19.96 0.54
CA TRP A 236 22.71 -18.95 1.59
C TRP A 236 22.90 -19.61 2.97
N LYS A 237 23.74 -20.65 3.06
CA LYS A 237 24.03 -21.32 4.33
C LYS A 237 24.99 -20.55 5.25
N ASP A 238 25.67 -19.55 4.74
CA ASP A 238 26.79 -18.95 5.45
C ASP A 238 26.40 -17.60 6.06
N ILE A 239 26.01 -17.67 7.33
CA ILE A 239 25.80 -16.56 8.28
C ILE A 239 24.70 -15.60 7.87
N VAL A 240 23.46 -15.98 8.18
CA VAL A 240 22.30 -15.21 7.80
C VAL A 240 21.43 -14.99 9.03
N LEU A 241 21.26 -13.72 9.41
CA LEU A 241 20.60 -13.25 10.63
C LEU A 241 19.48 -14.19 11.13
N GLY A 242 19.63 -14.75 12.33
CA GLY A 242 18.63 -15.64 12.92
C GLY A 242 17.37 -14.89 13.35
N ALA A 243 16.28 -15.62 13.58
CA ALA A 243 15.01 -15.05 14.03
C ALA A 243 15.13 -14.11 15.25
N PRO A 244 15.90 -14.44 16.32
CA PRO A 244 16.11 -13.51 17.43
C PRO A 244 16.85 -12.22 17.02
N GLY A 245 17.78 -12.31 16.07
CA GLY A 245 18.50 -11.17 15.53
C GLY A 245 17.57 -10.21 14.77
N PHE A 246 16.69 -10.75 13.93
CA PHE A 246 15.64 -9.96 13.28
C PHE A 246 14.71 -9.31 14.31
N SER A 247 14.26 -10.07 15.32
CA SER A 247 13.38 -9.57 16.37
C SER A 247 13.99 -8.41 17.15
N LEU A 248 15.25 -8.53 17.58
CA LEU A 248 15.95 -7.48 18.32
C LEU A 248 16.21 -6.23 17.48
N ILE A 249 16.69 -6.41 16.25
CA ILE A 249 16.95 -5.29 15.33
C ILE A 249 15.63 -4.58 14.99
N TRP A 250 14.56 -5.34 14.78
CA TRP A 250 13.24 -4.77 14.49
C TRP A 250 12.71 -3.95 15.67
N LEU A 251 12.84 -4.44 16.91
CA LEU A 251 12.45 -3.70 18.10
C LEU A 251 13.20 -2.35 18.19
N ILE A 252 14.52 -2.36 18.02
CA ILE A 252 15.34 -1.14 18.04
C ILE A 252 14.89 -0.20 16.92
N PHE A 253 14.70 -0.74 15.71
CA PHE A 253 14.23 0.01 14.55
C PHE A 253 12.87 0.70 14.79
N LEU A 254 11.91 -0.01 15.40
CA LEU A 254 10.59 0.52 15.73
C LEU A 254 10.67 1.65 16.76
N LEU A 255 11.50 1.51 17.79
CA LEU A 255 11.72 2.57 18.78
C LEU A 255 12.33 3.82 18.12
N VAL A 256 13.35 3.64 17.26
CA VAL A 256 13.94 4.74 16.48
C VAL A 256 12.90 5.40 15.60
N LEU A 257 12.03 4.62 14.94
CA LEU A 257 11.00 5.13 14.05
C LEU A 257 9.95 5.96 14.80
N ILE A 258 9.50 5.50 15.97
CA ILE A 258 8.56 6.23 16.84
C ILE A 258 9.21 7.52 17.33
N LEU A 259 10.44 7.46 17.85
CA LEU A 259 11.16 8.64 18.33
C LEU A 259 11.39 9.67 17.22
N PHE A 260 11.75 9.21 16.02
CA PHE A 260 11.85 10.07 14.84
C PHE A 260 10.50 10.69 14.48
N GLY A 261 9.42 9.91 14.50
CA GLY A 261 8.07 10.38 14.25
C GLY A 261 7.63 11.46 15.24
N VAL A 262 7.93 11.30 16.53
CA VAL A 262 7.66 12.30 17.57
C VAL A 262 8.48 13.57 17.34
N LYS A 263 9.81 13.46 17.16
CA LYS A 263 10.69 14.61 16.94
C LYS A 263 10.29 15.44 15.72
N GLN A 264 9.87 14.78 14.64
CA GLN A 264 9.50 15.44 13.38
C GLN A 264 8.01 15.78 13.31
N ASN A 265 7.22 15.51 14.36
CA ASN A 265 5.76 15.66 14.39
C ASN A 265 5.06 14.99 13.19
N ARG A 266 5.50 13.78 12.83
CA ARG A 266 5.01 13.01 11.69
C ARG A 266 4.16 11.83 12.17
N ARG A 267 2.85 12.04 12.20
CA ARG A 267 1.85 11.03 12.63
C ARG A 267 1.97 9.68 11.91
N PHE A 268 2.35 9.68 10.64
CA PHE A 268 2.50 8.44 9.87
C PHE A 268 3.55 7.50 10.50
N PHE A 269 4.75 8.00 10.80
CA PHE A 269 5.82 7.19 11.39
C PHE A 269 5.48 6.73 12.80
N ILE A 270 4.80 7.58 13.59
CA ILE A 270 4.31 7.23 14.92
C ILE A 270 3.30 6.07 14.81
N ASN A 271 2.26 6.23 13.98
CA ASN A 271 1.21 5.23 13.84
C ASN A 271 1.76 3.91 13.29
N MET A 272 2.64 3.97 12.28
CA MET A 272 3.29 2.78 11.73
C MET A 272 4.16 2.08 12.78
N GLY A 273 5.01 2.85 13.47
CA GLY A 273 5.90 2.31 14.52
C GLY A 273 5.12 1.68 15.67
N ILE A 274 4.08 2.33 16.19
CA ILE A 274 3.24 1.78 17.27
C ILE A 274 2.46 0.54 16.80
N THR A 275 1.95 0.56 15.56
CA THR A 275 1.24 -0.60 14.99
C THR A 275 2.15 -1.80 14.90
N PHE A 276 3.33 -1.64 14.29
CA PHE A 276 4.28 -2.74 14.15
C PHE A 276 4.97 -3.13 15.45
N LEU A 277 5.11 -2.22 16.42
CA LEU A 277 5.54 -2.57 17.79
C LEU A 277 4.50 -3.44 18.49
N SER A 278 3.21 -3.13 18.34
CA SER A 278 2.14 -3.98 18.84
C SER A 278 2.19 -5.37 18.18
N ILE A 279 2.38 -5.43 16.86
CA ILE A 279 2.54 -6.70 16.12
C ILE A 279 3.78 -7.46 16.61
N HIS A 280 4.92 -6.79 16.80
CA HIS A 280 6.15 -7.39 17.31
C HIS A 280 5.93 -8.00 18.69
N ILE A 281 5.42 -7.24 19.66
CA ILE A 281 5.15 -7.73 21.02
C ILE A 281 4.18 -8.92 20.99
N TYR A 282 3.10 -8.81 20.23
CA TYR A 282 2.11 -9.88 20.08
C TYR A 282 2.75 -11.15 19.49
N THR A 283 3.49 -11.01 18.38
CA THR A 283 4.15 -12.11 17.71
C THR A 283 5.14 -12.82 18.64
N GLN A 284 6.02 -12.07 19.29
CA GLN A 284 7.05 -12.64 20.16
C GLN A 284 6.46 -13.27 21.43
N TYR A 285 5.34 -12.75 21.93
CA TYR A 285 4.61 -13.38 23.04
C TYR A 285 4.12 -14.78 22.66
N PHE A 286 3.47 -14.93 21.50
CA PHE A 286 2.98 -16.23 21.05
C PHE A 286 4.10 -17.19 20.63
N GLU A 287 5.22 -16.68 20.13
CA GLU A 287 6.41 -17.52 19.89
C GLU A 287 7.04 -18.03 21.21
N ALA A 288 6.98 -17.23 22.28
CA ALA A 288 7.54 -17.60 23.58
C ALA A 288 6.64 -18.54 24.38
N PHE A 289 5.32 -18.32 24.36
CA PHE A 289 4.36 -19.02 25.23
C PHE A 289 3.42 -19.97 24.48
N GLY A 290 3.41 -19.94 23.14
CA GLY A 290 2.48 -20.72 22.33
C GLY A 290 1.07 -20.14 22.30
N ALA A 291 0.23 -20.67 21.39
CA ALA A 291 -1.17 -20.28 21.24
C ALA A 291 -2.12 -21.18 22.03
N ASP A 292 -1.82 -21.42 23.31
CA ASP A 292 -2.72 -22.15 24.19
C ASP A 292 -3.84 -21.24 24.74
N SER A 293 -4.87 -21.85 25.32
CA SER A 293 -6.04 -21.11 25.81
C SER A 293 -5.66 -20.07 26.87
N LEU A 294 -4.70 -20.37 27.74
CA LEU A 294 -4.26 -19.45 28.78
C LEU A 294 -3.53 -18.23 28.20
N SER A 295 -2.62 -18.45 27.25
CA SER A 295 -1.87 -17.38 26.58
C SER A 295 -2.79 -16.45 25.81
N ILE A 296 -3.83 -16.98 25.18
CA ILE A 296 -4.88 -16.20 24.51
C ILE A 296 -5.67 -15.36 25.52
N ILE A 297 -6.08 -15.93 26.66
CA ILE A 297 -6.80 -15.19 27.70
C ILE A 297 -5.94 -14.05 28.25
N ILE A 298 -4.68 -14.32 28.59
CA ILE A 298 -3.75 -13.33 29.16
C ILE A 298 -3.52 -12.19 28.17
N SER A 299 -3.24 -12.50 26.90
CA SER A 299 -3.03 -11.47 25.87
C SER A 299 -4.29 -10.63 25.64
N GLY A 300 -5.48 -11.25 25.66
CA GLY A 300 -6.76 -10.54 25.57
C GLY A 300 -6.99 -9.58 26.74
N ILE A 301 -6.77 -10.02 27.98
CA ILE A 301 -6.88 -9.16 29.18
C ILE A 301 -5.90 -8.00 29.09
N PHE A 302 -4.65 -8.26 28.69
CA PHE A 302 -3.64 -7.22 28.55
C PHE A 302 -4.03 -6.15 27.51
N ALA A 303 -4.57 -6.58 26.37
CA ALA A 303 -5.08 -5.67 25.35
C ALA A 303 -6.23 -4.79 25.87
N ILE A 304 -7.17 -5.36 26.64
CA ILE A 304 -8.27 -4.61 27.28
C ILE A 304 -7.73 -3.58 28.27
N VAL A 305 -6.76 -3.95 29.12
CA VAL A 305 -6.13 -3.03 30.08
C VAL A 305 -5.48 -1.85 29.36
N ILE A 306 -4.70 -2.11 28.31
CA ILE A 306 -4.07 -1.06 27.49
C ILE A 306 -5.14 -0.13 26.90
N ALA A 307 -6.21 -0.69 26.33
CA ALA A 307 -7.29 0.10 25.74
C ALA A 307 -7.95 1.03 26.78
N ILE A 308 -8.21 0.54 27.99
CA ILE A 308 -8.79 1.34 29.09
C ILE A 308 -7.83 2.47 29.51
N VAL A 309 -6.54 2.18 29.62
CA VAL A 309 -5.52 3.18 29.99
C VAL A 309 -5.44 4.29 28.93
N LEU A 310 -5.39 3.92 27.65
CA LEU A 310 -5.37 4.88 26.54
C LEU A 310 -6.66 5.71 26.48
N TRP A 311 -7.82 5.08 26.69
CA TRP A 311 -9.09 5.78 26.74
C TRP A 311 -9.13 6.82 27.88
N LYS A 312 -8.70 6.45 29.09
CA LYS A 312 -8.61 7.38 30.23
C LYS A 312 -7.65 8.53 29.96
N TYR A 313 -6.50 8.25 29.34
CA TYR A 313 -5.52 9.27 28.97
C TYR A 313 -6.10 10.28 27.96
N ASN A 314 -6.77 9.79 26.90
CA ASN A 314 -7.39 10.64 25.89
C ASN A 314 -8.54 11.47 26.47
N LYS A 315 -9.33 10.92 27.40
CA LYS A 315 -10.40 11.66 28.08
C LYS A 315 -9.84 12.80 28.94
N LYS A 316 -8.69 12.60 29.60
CA LYS A 316 -8.05 13.61 30.46
C LYS A 316 -7.46 14.79 29.67
N ASN A 317 -7.01 14.55 28.44
CA ASN A 317 -6.35 15.56 27.60
C ASN A 317 -7.30 16.27 26.62
N ASN A 318 -8.59 15.91 26.60
CA ASN A 318 -9.65 16.57 25.81
C ASN A 318 -10.51 17.52 26.67
N ILE A 319 -9.94 18.13 27.71
CA ILE A 319 -10.55 19.22 28.50
C ILE A 319 -9.80 20.51 28.16
#